data_AF-A0A434G5Q3-F1
#
_entry.id   AF-A0A434G5Q3-F1
#
_cell.length_a   1.000
_cell.length_b   1.000
_cell.length_c   1.000
_cell.angle_alpha   90.00
_cell.angle_beta   90.00
_cell.angle_gamma   90.00
#
_symmetry.space_group_name_H-M   'P 1'
#
loop_
_entity.id
_entity.type
_entity.pdbx_description
1 polymer ?
#
loop_
_entity_poly.entity_id
_entity_poly.type
_entity_poly.pdbx_seq_one_letter_code
_entity_poly.pdbx_strand_id
1 'polypeptide(L)'
;MSASEAKRPGAKAQLAGSSRAKREAVQPSLWDRLVNDLPGLTSEIDGLRRLLEEELGAERVEALLAGSARVIDADAELTPEQKRRLHRLVFQTEHRAEIENRGVV
;
A
#
# COMPACT_ATOMS: atom_id res chain seq x y z
N MET A 1 -3.04 -59.54 37.47
CA MET A 1 -3.23 -60.50 36.36
C MET A 1 -4.66 -60.38 35.85
N SER A 2 -4.86 -60.72 34.58
CA SER A 2 -6.13 -60.81 33.84
C SER A 2 -6.58 -59.56 33.09
N ALA A 3 -6.05 -59.48 31.86
CA ALA A 3 -6.70 -58.89 30.71
C ALA A 3 -7.74 -59.86 30.14
N SER A 4 -8.88 -59.33 29.70
CA SER A 4 -9.79 -59.76 28.63
C SER A 4 -11.02 -58.84 28.76
N GLU A 5 -11.66 -58.29 27.74
CA GLU A 5 -12.04 -58.91 26.47
C GLU A 5 -12.46 -57.83 25.47
N ALA A 6 -12.29 -58.11 24.18
CA ALA A 6 -12.70 -57.28 23.05
C ALA A 6 -14.20 -57.45 22.72
N LYS A 7 -14.85 -56.44 22.09
CA LYS A 7 -15.70 -56.54 20.86
C LYS A 7 -16.51 -55.22 20.63
N ARG A 8 -16.34 -54.57 19.46
CA ARG A 8 -17.28 -53.60 18.85
C ARG A 8 -18.39 -54.39 18.10
N PRO A 9 -19.66 -53.94 17.92
CA PRO A 9 -19.99 -52.80 17.03
C PRO A 9 -21.33 -52.07 17.33
N GLY A 10 -21.59 -50.94 16.65
CA GLY A 10 -22.93 -50.33 16.63
C GLY A 10 -22.95 -48.89 16.15
N ALA A 11 -23.08 -48.70 14.84
CA ALA A 11 -23.38 -47.41 14.23
C ALA A 11 -24.79 -46.93 14.58
N LYS A 12 -24.95 -45.64 14.89
CA LYS A 12 -25.98 -44.78 14.28
C LYS A 12 -25.66 -43.31 14.51
N ALA A 13 -25.83 -42.58 13.41
CA ALA A 13 -25.56 -41.17 13.24
C ALA A 13 -26.41 -40.30 14.16
N GLN A 14 -25.85 -39.16 14.58
CA GLN A 14 -26.61 -37.93 14.56
C GLN A 14 -25.67 -36.78 14.15
N LEU A 15 -25.91 -36.31 12.93
CA LEU A 15 -25.42 -35.06 12.41
C LEU A 15 -25.75 -33.94 13.41
N ALA A 16 -24.73 -33.36 14.01
CA ALA A 16 -24.77 -31.96 14.39
C ALA A 16 -23.65 -31.27 13.61
N GLY A 17 -23.82 -31.29 12.29
CA GLY A 17 -23.32 -30.21 11.45
C GLY A 17 -24.03 -28.94 11.89
N SER A 18 -23.56 -28.32 12.98
CA SER A 18 -23.62 -26.88 13.04
C SER A 18 -22.56 -26.42 12.05
N SER A 19 -23.01 -26.27 10.80
CA SER A 19 -22.47 -25.28 9.89
C SER A 19 -22.51 -23.94 10.62
N ARG A 20 -21.53 -23.73 11.50
CA ARG A 20 -21.09 -22.40 11.86
C ARG A 20 -20.45 -21.92 10.58
N ALA A 21 -21.32 -21.41 9.70
CA ALA A 21 -20.95 -20.56 8.60
C ALA A 21 -19.86 -19.67 9.18
N LYS A 22 -18.63 -19.93 8.74
CA LYS A 22 -17.51 -19.06 9.02
C LYS A 22 -18.06 -17.74 8.50
N ARG A 23 -18.44 -16.83 9.40
CA ARG A 23 -18.67 -15.46 9.04
C ARG A 23 -17.29 -15.06 8.55
N GLU A 24 -17.09 -15.20 7.25
CA GLU A 24 -15.99 -14.61 6.54
C GLU A 24 -16.13 -13.15 6.90
N ALA A 25 -15.35 -12.70 7.89
CA ALA A 25 -15.03 -11.31 7.97
C ALA A 25 -14.42 -11.06 6.60
N VAL A 26 -15.22 -10.47 5.70
CA VAL A 26 -14.77 -10.05 4.39
C VAL A 26 -13.67 -9.07 4.72
N GLN A 27 -12.43 -9.56 4.74
CA GLN A 27 -11.30 -8.68 4.93
C GLN A 27 -11.33 -7.78 3.70
N PRO A 28 -11.40 -6.46 3.89
CA PRO A 28 -11.23 -5.55 2.76
C PRO A 28 -9.97 -6.00 2.05
N SER A 29 -10.07 -6.13 0.73
CA SER A 29 -8.92 -6.52 -0.04
C SER A 29 -7.80 -5.51 0.25
N LEU A 30 -6.54 -5.95 0.17
CA LEU A 30 -5.41 -5.01 0.31
C LEU A 30 -5.59 -3.82 -0.66
N TRP A 31 -6.19 -4.07 -1.82
CA TRP A 31 -6.64 -3.08 -2.79
C TRP A 31 -7.61 -2.05 -2.22
N ASP A 32 -8.70 -2.48 -1.56
CA ASP A 32 -9.66 -1.54 -0.97
C ASP A 32 -8.98 -0.60 0.05
N ARG A 33 -8.01 -1.11 0.81
CA ARG A 33 -7.25 -0.27 1.74
C ARG A 33 -6.38 0.74 1.01
N LEU A 34 -5.61 0.31 0.01
CA LEU A 34 -4.78 1.20 -0.80
C LEU A 34 -5.60 2.30 -1.49
N VAL A 35 -6.78 1.96 -2.02
CA VAL A 35 -7.69 2.93 -2.63
C VAL A 35 -8.27 3.90 -1.59
N ASN A 36 -8.62 3.43 -0.39
CA ASN A 36 -9.09 4.31 0.68
C ASN A 36 -7.99 5.24 1.22
N ASP A 37 -6.73 4.80 1.17
CA ASP A 37 -5.58 5.58 1.64
C ASP A 37 -5.04 6.55 0.57
N LEU A 38 -5.42 6.39 -0.71
CA LEU A 38 -5.02 7.27 -1.82
C LEU A 38 -5.23 8.76 -1.54
N PRO A 39 -6.38 9.24 -1.01
CA PRO A 39 -6.57 10.66 -0.71
C PRO A 39 -5.58 11.20 0.32
N GLY A 40 -5.18 10.37 1.30
CA GLY A 40 -4.14 10.70 2.27
C GLY A 40 -2.78 10.82 1.59
N LEU A 41 -2.43 9.84 0.76
CA LEU A 41 -1.20 9.86 -0.03
C LEU A 41 -1.12 11.07 -0.98
N THR A 42 -2.23 11.44 -1.63
CA THR A 42 -2.30 12.63 -2.48
C THR A 42 -2.06 13.90 -1.67
N SER A 43 -2.68 14.02 -0.50
CA SER A 43 -2.48 15.18 0.38
C SER A 43 -1.04 15.31 0.86
N GLU A 44 -0.37 14.20 1.16
CA GLU A 44 1.05 14.19 1.54
C GLU A 44 1.95 14.60 0.38
N ILE A 45 1.67 14.11 -0.83
CA ILE A 45 2.41 14.46 -2.04
C ILE A 45 2.25 15.96 -2.34
N ASP A 46 1.03 16.49 -2.29
CA ASP A 46 0.75 17.90 -2.50
C ASP A 46 1.43 18.78 -1.45
N GLY A 47 1.44 18.35 -0.19
CA GLY A 47 2.14 19.04 0.89
C GLY A 47 3.65 19.10 0.69
N LEU A 48 4.28 17.95 0.37
CA LEU A 48 5.72 17.89 0.09
C LEU A 48 6.08 18.73 -1.14
N ARG A 49 5.25 18.68 -2.18
CA ARG A 49 5.43 19.47 -3.38
C ARG A 49 5.38 20.96 -3.07
N ARG A 50 4.36 21.45 -2.37
CA ARG A 50 4.26 22.88 -1.99
C ARG A 50 5.46 23.36 -1.20
N LEU A 51 5.94 22.57 -0.24
CA LEU A 51 7.15 22.92 0.53
C LEU A 51 8.38 23.07 -0.38
N LEU A 52 8.54 22.18 -1.36
CA LEU A 52 9.62 22.29 -2.34
C LEU A 52 9.43 23.48 -3.28
N GLU A 53 8.19 23.80 -3.68
CA GLU A 53 7.87 24.96 -4.52
C GLU A 53 8.13 26.28 -3.78
N GLU A 54 7.88 26.34 -2.47
CA GLU A 54 8.22 27.48 -1.61
C GLU A 54 9.74 27.67 -1.48
N GLU A 55 10.51 26.58 -1.38
CA GLU A 55 11.97 26.62 -1.23
C GLU A 55 12.71 26.89 -2.56
N LEU A 56 12.25 26.30 -3.67
CA LEU A 56 12.98 26.25 -4.94
C LEU A 56 12.31 27.04 -6.07
N GLY A 57 11.05 27.42 -5.90
CA GLY A 57 10.19 27.98 -6.94
C GLY A 57 9.45 26.90 -7.73
N ALA A 58 8.16 27.14 -8.02
CA ALA A 58 7.29 26.17 -8.68
C ALA A 58 7.80 25.73 -10.06
N GLU A 59 8.24 26.67 -10.90
CA GLU A 59 8.77 26.36 -12.24
C GLU A 59 10.01 25.45 -12.17
N ARG A 60 10.88 25.67 -11.17
CA ARG A 60 12.08 24.86 -10.98
C ARG A 60 11.74 23.44 -10.54
N VAL A 61 10.81 23.32 -9.58
CA VAL A 61 10.33 22.01 -9.13
C VAL A 61 9.70 21.24 -10.29
N GLU A 62 8.82 21.87 -11.07
CA GLU A 62 8.22 21.26 -12.27
C GLU A 62 9.28 20.81 -13.27
N ALA A 63 10.29 21.64 -13.58
CA ALA A 63 11.36 21.28 -14.49
C ALA A 63 12.19 20.08 -13.99
N LEU A 64 12.45 20.01 -12.68
CA LEU A 64 13.18 18.90 -12.05
C LEU A 64 12.36 17.61 -12.05
N LEU A 65 11.05 17.69 -11.78
CA LEU A 65 10.13 16.55 -11.77
C LEU A 65 9.83 16.02 -13.17
N ALA A 66 9.73 16.89 -14.18
CA ALA A 66 9.60 16.51 -15.58
C ALA A 66 10.89 15.91 -16.16
N GLY A 67 12.03 16.15 -15.50
CA GLY A 67 13.31 15.56 -15.83
C GLY A 67 13.43 14.10 -15.39
N SER A 68 14.67 13.66 -15.14
CA SER A 68 14.94 12.34 -14.58
C SER A 68 15.62 12.47 -13.22
N ALA A 69 15.62 11.39 -12.43
CA ALA A 69 16.38 11.30 -11.18
C ALA A 69 17.85 11.78 -11.33
N ARG A 70 18.47 11.55 -12.50
CA ARG A 70 19.84 12.02 -12.79
C ARG A 70 19.96 13.53 -12.87
N VAL A 71 18.92 14.23 -13.31
CA VAL A 71 18.90 15.71 -13.37
C VAL A 71 18.94 16.27 -11.95
N ILE A 72 18.15 15.69 -11.04
CA ILE A 72 18.16 16.05 -9.61
C ILE A 72 19.54 15.79 -9.00
N ASP A 73 20.17 14.67 -9.33
CA ASP A 73 21.49 14.32 -8.79
C ASP A 73 22.62 15.22 -9.31
N ALA A 74 22.55 15.60 -10.59
CA ALA A 74 23.56 16.43 -11.24
C ALA A 74 23.47 17.92 -10.87
N ASP A 75 22.33 18.38 -10.37
CA ASP A 75 22.13 19.78 -9.99
C ASP A 75 23.00 20.14 -8.76
N ALA A 76 23.94 21.06 -8.95
CA ALA A 76 24.86 21.50 -7.91
C ALA A 76 24.25 22.54 -6.96
N GLU A 77 23.15 23.18 -7.34
CA GLU A 77 22.47 24.20 -6.52
C GLU A 77 21.53 23.56 -5.49
N LEU A 78 21.12 22.30 -5.72
CA LEU A 78 20.32 21.55 -4.77
C LEU A 78 21.16 21.05 -3.59
N THR A 79 20.68 21.34 -2.38
CA THR A 79 21.22 20.72 -1.17
C THR A 79 20.94 19.21 -1.14
N PRO A 80 21.74 18.41 -0.41
CA PRO A 80 21.49 16.99 -0.27
C PRO A 80 20.09 16.65 0.27
N GLU A 81 19.54 17.51 1.12
CA GLU A 81 18.19 17.34 1.66
C GLU A 81 17.11 17.60 0.61
N GLN A 82 17.25 18.67 -0.20
CA GLN A 82 16.33 18.94 -1.31
C GLN A 82 16.34 17.81 -2.33
N LYS A 83 17.52 17.25 -2.66
CA LYS A 83 17.61 16.07 -3.54
C LYS A 83 16.85 14.88 -2.97
N ARG A 84 17.04 14.56 -1.69
CA ARG A 84 16.29 13.48 -1.02
C ARG A 84 14.78 13.68 -1.08
N ARG A 85 14.31 14.90 -0.81
CA ARG A 85 12.89 15.24 -0.86
C ARG A 85 12.31 15.16 -2.28
N LEU A 86 13.05 15.62 -3.28
CA LEU A 86 12.67 15.50 -4.69
C LEU A 86 12.59 14.04 -5.14
N HIS A 87 13.58 13.20 -4.80
CA HIS A 87 13.53 11.76 -5.08
C HIS A 87 12.35 11.09 -4.40
N ARG A 88 12.06 11.46 -3.14
CA ARG A 88 10.87 10.97 -2.43
C ARG A 88 9.58 11.40 -3.16
N LEU A 89 9.49 12.64 -3.61
CA LEU A 89 8.33 13.16 -4.34
C LEU A 89 8.11 12.42 -5.67
N VAL A 90 9.18 12.17 -6.43
CA VAL A 90 9.13 11.37 -7.66
C VAL A 90 8.58 9.97 -7.37
N PHE A 91 9.19 9.27 -6.40
CA PHE A 91 8.77 7.92 -6.04
C PHE A 91 7.31 7.85 -5.57
N GLN A 92 6.87 8.79 -4.72
CA GLN A 92 5.50 8.84 -4.24
C GLN A 92 4.51 9.14 -5.37
N THR A 93 4.88 10.00 -6.32
CA THR A 93 4.05 10.34 -7.49
C THR A 93 3.89 9.15 -8.44
N GLU A 94 4.98 8.43 -8.71
CA GLU A 94 4.95 7.20 -9.51
C GLU A 94 4.12 6.10 -8.82
N HIS A 95 4.33 5.91 -7.52
CA HIS A 95 3.59 4.91 -6.75
C HIS A 95 2.09 5.22 -6.71
N ARG A 96 1.70 6.48 -6.53
CA ARG A 96 0.30 6.90 -6.61
C ARG A 96 -0.28 6.59 -7.99
N ALA A 97 0.41 6.98 -9.07
CA ALA A 97 -0.03 6.73 -10.44
C ALA A 97 -0.17 5.22 -10.74
N GLU A 98 0.69 4.38 -10.16
CA GLU A 98 0.60 2.92 -10.27
C GLU A 98 -0.65 2.37 -9.57
N ILE A 99 -1.00 2.88 -8.38
CA ILE A 99 -2.21 2.50 -7.65
C ILE A 99 -3.46 2.95 -8.43
N GLU A 100 -3.47 4.19 -8.93
CA GLU A 100 -4.56 4.73 -9.76
C GLU A 100 -4.75 3.91 -11.05
N ASN A 101 -3.66 3.59 -11.76
CA ASN A 101 -3.71 2.84 -13.02
C ASN A 101 -4.16 1.38 -12.85
N ARG A 102 -3.87 0.76 -11.70
CA ARG A 102 -4.30 -0.61 -11.39
C ARG A 102 -5.71 -0.68 -10.79
N GLY A 103 -6.20 0.42 -10.23
CA GLY A 103 -7.54 0.53 -9.64
C GLY A 103 -8.60 1.11 -10.58
N VAL A 104 -8.20 1.71 -11.70
CA VAL A 104 -9.03 2.40 -12.72
C VAL A 104 -10.29 3.05 -12.13
N VAL A 105 -10.10 4.23 -11.54
CA VAL A 105 -11.14 5.25 -11.30
C VAL A 105 -11.51 5.91 -12.62
#